data_AF-A0A932KP96-F1
#
_entry.id   AF-A0A932KP96-F1
#
_cell.length_a   1.000
_cell.length_b   1.000
_cell.length_c   1.000
_cell.angle_alpha   90.00
_cell.angle_beta   90.00
_cell.angle_gamma   90.00
#
_symmetry.space_group_name_H-M   'P 1'
#
loop_
_entity.id
_entity.type
_entity.pdbx_description
1 polymer ?
#
loop_
_entity_poly.entity_id
_entity_poly.type
_entity_poly.pdbx_seq_one_letter_code
_entity_poly.pdbx_strand_id
1 'polypeptide(L)'
;MGTPSDLLPQAAKRLDRDILGHLELPSKPRTLAQELARTHNELIRIHPFLDGNGRTTRLFNDLQAVQAERRRPWMQYDVRTDGVDRDAYLHASNAYFQGEKEELEKMIEKALV
;
A
#
# COMPACT_ATOMS: atom_id res chain seq x y z
N MET A 1 -14.99 -2.24 -5.22
CA MET A 1 -15.68 -1.00 -5.64
C MET A 1 -15.10 0.12 -4.80
N GLY A 2 -14.60 1.19 -5.43
CA GLY A 2 -13.94 2.31 -4.75
C GLY A 2 -14.90 3.28 -4.06
N THR A 3 -14.36 4.35 -3.49
CA THR A 3 -15.18 5.43 -2.92
C THR A 3 -15.97 6.13 -4.04
N PRO A 4 -17.28 6.44 -3.83
CA PRO A 4 -18.06 7.24 -4.77
C PRO A 4 -17.37 8.58 -5.09
N SER A 5 -17.46 9.02 -6.35
CA SER A 5 -16.68 10.16 -6.85
C SER A 5 -16.96 11.47 -6.10
N ASP A 6 -18.21 11.69 -5.69
CA ASP A 6 -18.65 12.83 -4.88
C ASP A 6 -18.07 12.82 -3.44
N LEU A 7 -17.67 11.65 -2.96
CA LEU A 7 -17.06 11.46 -1.64
C LEU A 7 -15.52 11.41 -1.68
N LEU A 8 -14.89 11.38 -2.86
CA LEU A 8 -13.43 11.32 -2.99
C LEU A 8 -12.69 12.44 -2.23
N PRO A 9 -13.11 13.72 -2.30
CA PRO A 9 -12.43 14.78 -1.54
C PRO A 9 -12.50 14.56 -0.03
N GLN A 10 -13.60 13.97 0.46
CA GLN A 10 -13.79 13.69 1.89
C GLN A 10 -12.95 12.49 2.31
N ALA A 11 -12.87 11.45 1.49
CA ALA A 11 -12.04 10.29 1.73
C ALA A 11 -10.54 10.64 1.72
N ALA A 12 -10.11 11.50 0.79
CA ALA A 12 -8.73 12.01 0.77
C ALA A 12 -8.38 12.80 2.05
N LYS A 13 -9.29 13.67 2.53
CA LYS A 13 -9.10 14.37 3.81
C LYS A 13 -9.03 13.44 5.01
N ARG A 14 -9.77 12.33 5.00
CA ARG A 14 -9.71 11.31 6.06
C ARG A 14 -8.40 10.53 6.01
N LEU A 15 -7.95 10.12 4.82
CA LEU A 15 -6.63 9.50 4.63
C LEU A 15 -5.53 10.40 5.19
N ASP A 16 -5.56 11.68 4.82
CA ASP A 16 -4.58 12.65 5.31
C ASP A 16 -4.63 12.78 6.83
N ARG A 17 -5.79 13.10 7.41
CA ARG A 17 -5.94 13.29 8.85
C ARG A 17 -5.64 12.04 9.68
N ASP A 18 -6.15 10.87 9.29
CA ASP A 18 -6.17 9.69 10.14
C ASP A 18 -4.93 8.80 9.95
N ILE A 19 -4.23 8.94 8.82
CA ILE A 19 -3.12 8.06 8.45
C ILE A 19 -1.87 8.89 8.14
N LEU A 20 -1.91 9.73 7.11
CA LEU A 20 -0.69 10.42 6.65
C LEU A 20 -0.17 11.46 7.66
N GLY A 21 -1.06 12.16 8.34
CA GLY A 21 -0.73 13.14 9.39
C GLY A 21 -0.14 12.52 10.66
N HIS A 22 -0.22 11.20 10.79
CA HIS A 22 0.34 10.41 11.90
C HIS A 22 1.29 9.32 11.40
N LEU A 23 1.71 9.38 10.14
CA LEU A 23 2.55 8.35 9.53
C LEU A 23 3.95 8.42 10.15
N GLU A 24 4.37 7.29 10.71
CA GLU A 24 5.75 7.08 11.13
C GLU A 24 6.46 6.20 10.11
N LEU A 25 7.73 6.50 9.82
CA LEU A 25 8.57 5.73 8.91
C LEU A 25 9.72 5.07 9.70
N PRO A 26 9.45 4.00 10.45
CA PRO A 26 10.43 3.40 11.35
C PRO A 26 11.57 2.70 10.60
N SER A 27 12.74 2.64 11.25
CA SER A 27 13.94 2.01 10.70
C SER A 27 13.92 0.48 10.72
N LYS A 28 13.01 -0.16 11.47
CA LYS A 28 12.87 -1.62 11.46
C LYS A 28 12.00 -2.06 10.26
N PRO A 29 12.46 -3.00 9.42
CA PRO A 29 11.72 -3.41 8.21
C PRO A 29 10.29 -3.87 8.48
N ARG A 30 10.07 -4.68 9.52
CA ARG A 30 8.73 -5.19 9.86
C ARG A 30 7.73 -4.09 10.18
N THR A 31 8.11 -3.16 11.05
CA THR A 31 7.23 -2.05 11.44
C THR A 31 7.04 -1.06 10.30
N LEU A 32 8.05 -0.89 9.45
CA LEU A 32 7.90 -0.07 8.24
C LEU A 32 6.89 -0.71 7.28
N ALA A 33 7.00 -2.02 7.04
CA ALA A 33 6.07 -2.74 6.18
C ALA A 33 4.62 -2.67 6.68
N GLN A 34 4.40 -2.63 7.99
CA GLN A 34 3.08 -2.42 8.60
C GLN A 34 2.47 -1.06 8.26
N GLU A 35 3.24 0.02 8.40
CA GLU A 35 2.80 1.37 8.04
C GLU A 35 2.56 1.49 6.53
N LEU A 36 3.46 0.95 5.71
CA LEU A 36 3.30 0.94 4.27
C LEU A 36 2.10 0.10 3.80
N ALA A 37 1.81 -1.03 4.45
CA ALA A 37 0.63 -1.83 4.16
C ALA A 37 -0.66 -1.07 4.52
N ARG A 38 -0.66 -0.34 5.63
CA ARG A 38 -1.78 0.50 6.07
C ARG A 38 -2.06 1.62 5.06
N THR A 39 -1.05 2.39 4.67
CA THR A 39 -1.20 3.46 3.66
C THR A 39 -1.63 2.89 2.31
N HIS A 40 -1.03 1.77 1.92
CA HIS A 40 -1.32 1.09 0.67
C HIS A 40 -2.80 0.70 0.59
N ASN A 41 -3.26 -0.04 1.59
CA ASN A 41 -4.60 -0.60 1.58
C ASN A 41 -5.68 0.49 1.56
N GLU A 42 -5.45 1.59 2.26
CA GLU A 42 -6.39 2.72 2.30
C GLU A 42 -6.42 3.49 0.98
N LEU A 43 -5.30 3.64 0.27
CA LEU A 43 -5.30 4.17 -1.09
C LEU A 43 -6.03 3.25 -2.09
N ILE A 44 -5.85 1.93 -1.99
CA ILE A 44 -6.59 0.95 -2.82
C ILE A 44 -8.10 1.02 -2.52
N ARG A 45 -8.47 1.19 -1.24
CA ARG A 45 -9.86 1.35 -0.79
C ARG A 45 -10.52 2.58 -1.38
N ILE A 46 -9.81 3.71 -1.34
CA ILE A 46 -10.32 4.98 -1.85
C ILE A 46 -10.51 4.87 -3.36
N HIS A 47 -9.52 4.28 -4.06
CA HIS A 47 -9.53 4.09 -5.51
C HIS A 47 -9.79 5.41 -6.28
N PRO A 48 -8.95 6.44 -6.08
CA PRO A 48 -9.26 7.80 -6.52
C PRO A 48 -9.19 8.04 -8.04
N PHE A 49 -8.62 7.11 -8.81
CA PHE A 49 -8.44 7.24 -10.25
C PHE A 49 -9.33 6.28 -11.03
N LEU A 50 -9.65 6.61 -12.29
CA LEU A 50 -10.36 5.70 -13.19
C LEU A 50 -9.51 4.46 -13.55
N ASP A 51 -8.19 4.68 -13.71
CA ASP A 51 -7.19 3.64 -13.92
C ASP A 51 -5.88 4.06 -13.24
N GLY A 52 -5.04 3.10 -12.89
CA GLY A 52 -3.72 3.34 -12.34
C GLY A 52 -3.65 3.36 -10.82
N ASN A 53 -4.72 2.99 -10.10
CA ASN A 53 -4.72 2.96 -8.62
C ASN A 53 -3.61 2.06 -8.07
N GLY A 54 -3.49 0.81 -8.54
CA GLY A 54 -2.42 -0.10 -8.08
C GLY A 54 -1.02 0.43 -8.35
N ARG A 55 -0.80 1.00 -9.55
CA ARG A 55 0.49 1.62 -9.93
C ARG A 55 0.83 2.82 -9.03
N THR A 56 -0.16 3.68 -8.77
CA THR A 56 0.02 4.88 -7.96
C THR A 56 0.26 4.53 -6.49
N THR A 57 -0.48 3.55 -5.96
CA THR A 57 -0.29 3.10 -4.58
C THR A 57 1.10 2.50 -4.37
N ARG A 58 1.61 1.69 -5.31
CA ARG A 58 2.97 1.14 -5.22
C ARG A 58 4.03 2.23 -5.32
N LEU A 59 3.88 3.17 -6.25
CA LEU A 59 4.78 4.32 -6.34
C LEU A 59 4.77 5.13 -5.03
N PHE A 60 3.62 5.30 -4.39
CA PHE A 60 3.53 5.96 -3.09
C PHE A 60 4.28 5.19 -2.01
N ASN A 61 4.18 3.85 -1.97
CA ASN A 61 5.00 3.01 -1.10
C ASN A 61 6.50 3.09 -1.40
N ASP A 62 6.91 3.14 -2.67
CA ASP A 62 8.31 3.34 -3.06
C ASP A 62 8.85 4.64 -2.47
N LEU A 63 8.09 5.75 -2.61
CA LEU A 63 8.48 7.06 -2.09
C LEU A 63 8.63 7.05 -0.55
N GLN A 64 7.69 6.44 0.17
CA GLN A 64 7.76 6.33 1.62
C GLN A 64 8.93 5.45 2.07
N ALA A 65 9.23 4.37 1.35
CA ALA A 65 10.40 3.55 1.64
C ALA A 65 11.71 4.30 1.37
N VAL A 66 11.79 5.12 0.32
CA VAL A 66 12.93 6.03 0.07
C VAL A 66 13.06 7.06 1.19
N GLN A 67 11.95 7.65 1.65
CA GLN A 67 11.93 8.55 2.81
C GLN A 67 12.41 7.87 4.10
N ALA A 68 12.15 6.57 4.25
CA ALA A 68 12.68 5.72 5.32
C ALA A 68 14.12 5.22 5.07
N GLU A 69 14.86 5.88 4.18
CA GLU A 69 16.26 5.59 3.81
C GLU A 69 16.49 4.19 3.19
N ARG A 70 15.45 3.58 2.61
CA ARG A 70 15.60 2.33 1.85
C ARG A 70 16.17 2.63 0.47
N ARG A 71 17.28 1.98 0.15
CA ARG A 71 18.08 2.31 -1.04
C ARG A 71 17.51 1.77 -2.34
N ARG A 72 16.62 0.76 -2.32
CA ARG A 72 16.11 0.09 -3.52
C ARG A 72 14.70 -0.52 -3.40
N PRO A 73 13.67 0.19 -2.90
CA PRO A 73 12.32 -0.31 -3.04
C PRO A 73 11.92 -0.16 -4.51
N TRP A 74 11.85 -1.28 -5.22
CA TRP A 74 10.89 -1.39 -6.30
C TRP A 74 9.82 -2.28 -5.71
N MET A 75 8.69 -1.71 -5.29
CA MET A 75 7.55 -2.40 -4.70
C MET A 75 6.89 -3.32 -5.74
N GLN A 76 7.62 -4.34 -6.20
CA GLN A 76 7.30 -5.29 -7.26
C GLN A 76 6.65 -6.56 -6.70
N TYR A 77 6.01 -6.46 -5.53
CA TYR A 77 5.30 -7.59 -4.91
C TYR A 77 4.03 -8.01 -5.69
N ASP A 78 3.74 -7.37 -6.84
CA ASP A 78 2.70 -7.79 -7.79
C ASP A 78 3.27 -8.30 -9.12
N VAL A 79 4.60 -8.50 -9.22
CA VAL A 79 5.28 -8.83 -10.48
C VAL A 79 6.10 -10.12 -10.37
N ARG A 80 5.57 -11.18 -10.96
CA ARG A 80 6.37 -12.28 -11.54
C ARG A 80 5.96 -12.49 -12.99
N THR A 81 6.92 -12.94 -13.82
CA THR A 81 6.72 -13.26 -15.24
C THR A 81 5.71 -14.37 -15.51
N ASP A 82 5.29 -15.11 -14.47
CA ASP A 82 4.35 -16.23 -14.53
C ASP A 82 2.93 -15.90 -14.04
N GLY A 83 2.65 -14.65 -13.62
CA GLY A 83 1.32 -14.20 -13.16
C GLY A 83 0.94 -14.61 -11.73
N VAL A 84 1.72 -15.48 -11.08
CA VAL A 84 1.40 -16.06 -9.76
C VAL A 84 1.45 -15.03 -8.62
N ASP A 85 2.30 -14.01 -8.74
CA ASP A 85 2.45 -12.97 -7.69
C ASP A 85 1.33 -11.94 -7.70
N ARG A 86 0.72 -11.68 -8.87
CA ARG A 86 -0.40 -10.75 -8.97
C ARG A 86 -1.62 -11.29 -8.24
N ASP A 87 -1.93 -12.58 -8.41
CA ASP A 87 -3.06 -13.21 -7.74
C ASP A 87 -2.83 -13.29 -6.23
N ALA A 88 -1.60 -13.60 -5.80
CA ALA A 88 -1.21 -13.57 -4.40
C ALA A 88 -1.35 -12.16 -3.81
N TYR A 89 -0.86 -11.13 -4.50
CA TYR A 89 -1.03 -9.73 -4.10
C TYR A 89 -2.51 -9.33 -3.99
N LEU A 90 -3.32 -9.68 -4.99
CA LEU A 90 -4.76 -9.38 -4.97
C LEU A 90 -5.47 -10.10 -3.81
N HIS A 91 -5.09 -11.35 -3.54
CA HIS A 91 -5.57 -12.10 -2.38
C HIS A 91 -5.19 -11.40 -1.08
N ALA A 92 -3.91 -11.07 -0.89
CA ALA A 92 -3.41 -10.40 0.31
C ALA A 92 -4.05 -9.02 0.52
N SER A 93 -4.24 -8.23 -0.55
CA SER A 93 -4.93 -6.94 -0.48
C SER A 93 -6.40 -7.10 -0.12
N ASN A 94 -7.09 -8.12 -0.66
CA ASN A 94 -8.47 -8.39 -0.29
C ASN A 94 -8.61 -8.91 1.15
N ALA A 95 -7.68 -9.76 1.59
CA ALA A 95 -7.62 -10.26 2.97
C ALA A 95 -7.39 -9.12 3.96
N TYR A 96 -6.56 -8.13 3.61
CA TYR A 96 -6.34 -6.94 4.43
C TYR A 96 -7.64 -6.17 4.67
N PHE A 97 -8.54 -6.07 3.68
CA PHE A 97 -9.87 -5.46 3.87
C PHE A 97 -10.74 -6.20 4.89
N GLN A 98 -10.49 -7.49 5.11
CA GLN A 98 -11.16 -8.31 6.12
C GLN A 98 -10.47 -8.29 7.48
N GLY A 99 -9.36 -7.55 7.63
CA GLY A 99 -8.58 -7.47 8.85
C GLY A 99 -7.38 -8.43 8.90
N GLU A 100 -7.22 -9.30 7.90
CA GLU A 100 -6.10 -10.24 7.79
C GLU A 100 -4.89 -9.56 7.13
N LYS A 101 -4.09 -8.88 7.95
CA LYS A 101 -3.04 -7.96 7.46
C LYS A 101 -1.72 -8.63 7.10
N GLU A 102 -1.45 -9.77 7.70
CA GLU A 102 -0.11 -10.34 7.79
C GLU A 102 0.51 -10.67 6.43
N GLU A 103 -0.30 -11.14 5.48
CA GLU A 103 0.17 -11.55 4.16
C GLU A 103 0.74 -10.36 3.36
N LEU A 104 -0.02 -9.26 3.29
CA LEU A 104 0.40 -8.05 2.58
C LEU A 104 1.61 -7.40 3.26
N GLU A 105 1.63 -7.37 4.60
CA GLU A 105 2.78 -6.87 5.36
C GLU A 105 4.05 -7.68 5.06
N LYS A 106 3.97 -9.01 4.98
CA LYS A 106 5.10 -9.87 4.62
C LYS A 106 5.57 -9.66 3.18
N MET A 107 4.65 -9.43 2.24
CA MET A 107 4.99 -9.12 0.85
C MET A 107 5.76 -7.80 0.75
N ILE A 108 5.28 -6.76 1.42
CA ILE A 108 5.95 -5.45 1.45
C ILE A 108 7.29 -5.55 2.18
N GLU A 109 7.37 -6.27 3.30
CA GLU A 109 8.62 -6.47 4.05
C GLU A 109 9.72 -7.11 3.18
N LYS A 110 9.36 -8.11 2.38
CA LYS A 110 10.28 -8.74 1.42
C LYS A 110 10.72 -7.78 0.31
N ALA A 111 9.90 -6.80 -0.06
CA ALA A 111 10.23 -5.80 -1.08
C ALA A 111 11.10 -4.63 -0.55
N LEU A 112 11.31 -4.54 0.77
CA LEU A 112 12.14 -3.51 1.40
C LEU A 112 13.65 -3.84 1.44
N VAL A 113 14.03 -5.09 1.15
CA VAL A 113 15.41 -5.63 1.19
C VAL A 113 15.95 -5.90 -0.20
#